data_AF-A0A4Q3S420-F1
#
_entry.id   AF-A0A4Q3S420-F1
#
_cell.length_a   1.000
_cell.length_b   1.000
_cell.length_c   1.000
_cell.angle_alpha   90.00
_cell.angle_beta   90.00
_cell.angle_gamma   90.00
#
_symmetry.space_group_name_H-M   'P 1'
#
loop_
_entity.id
_entity.type
_entity.pdbx_description
1 polymer ?
#
loop_
_entity_poly.entity_id
_entity_poly.type
_entity_poly.pdbx_seq_one_letter_code
_entity_poly.pdbx_strand_id
1 'polypeptide(L)'
;AFDNHPQAKNLEIWFEPGKFLVSACGYLITQVNVIKETRATTFVSVNSGFNHLIRPMFYDAYHRIQNISNPEGTEKNYSIVGNICETDTFAWDRPINEIHEGDYLVFYNAGAYGFEMSSNFNSRFKPAEVMIKDDKAQLIRKRDVMEDLLRNVVEI
;
A
#
# COMPACT_ATOMS: atom_id res chain seq x y z
N ALA A 1 16.58 -25.13 28.86
CA ALA A 1 15.51 -26.18 28.88
C ALA A 1 15.71 -27.21 27.77
N PHE A 2 16.07 -26.80 26.55
CA PHE A 2 16.28 -27.72 25.42
C PHE A 2 17.66 -28.40 25.37
N ASP A 3 18.72 -27.76 25.88
CA ASP A 3 20.11 -28.26 25.75
C ASP A 3 20.39 -29.60 26.44
N ASN A 4 19.58 -29.98 27.43
CA ASN A 4 19.75 -31.21 28.21
C ASN A 4 18.80 -32.35 27.76
N HIS A 5 17.95 -32.13 26.75
CA HIS A 5 17.00 -33.16 26.33
C HIS A 5 17.68 -34.14 25.34
N PRO A 6 17.74 -35.45 25.61
CA PRO A 6 18.51 -36.43 24.83
C PRO A 6 18.18 -36.47 23.33
N GLN A 7 16.93 -36.15 22.99
CA GLN A 7 16.44 -36.14 21.61
C GLN A 7 16.67 -34.81 20.87
N ALA A 8 17.02 -33.73 21.58
CA ALA A 8 17.17 -32.39 21.00
C ALA A 8 18.44 -32.22 20.17
N LYS A 9 19.47 -33.05 20.37
CA LYS A 9 20.78 -32.91 19.71
C LYS A 9 20.75 -33.10 18.18
N ASN A 10 19.69 -33.69 17.64
CA ASN A 10 19.53 -33.99 16.20
C ASN A 10 18.26 -33.37 15.60
N LEU A 11 17.64 -32.40 16.29
CA LEU A 11 16.44 -31.73 15.78
C LEU A 11 16.80 -30.38 15.17
N GLU A 12 16.22 -30.11 14.00
CA GLU A 12 16.27 -28.80 13.37
C GLU A 12 15.00 -28.03 13.69
N ILE A 13 15.14 -26.72 13.92
CA ILE A 13 14.02 -25.80 14.10
C ILE A 13 13.97 -24.88 12.89
N TRP A 14 12.84 -24.92 12.19
CA TRP A 14 12.61 -24.15 10.98
C TRP A 14 11.64 -22.99 11.29
N PHE A 15 11.88 -21.84 10.69
CA PHE A 15 11.03 -20.66 10.80
C PHE A 15 10.67 -20.16 9.40
N GLU A 16 9.41 -19.77 9.20
CA GLU A 16 8.90 -19.26 7.92
C GLU A 16 8.38 -17.82 8.05
N PRO A 17 9.23 -16.84 8.44
CA PRO A 17 8.77 -15.48 8.63
C PRO A 17 8.47 -14.81 7.29
N GLY A 18 7.18 -14.63 6.97
CA GLY A 18 6.74 -13.84 5.81
C GLY A 18 6.67 -12.35 6.15
N LYS A 19 5.52 -11.91 6.67
CA LYS A 19 5.23 -10.50 7.00
C LYS A 19 6.32 -9.82 7.82
N PHE A 20 6.91 -10.54 8.78
CA PHE A 20 7.94 -9.99 9.65
C PHE A 20 9.16 -9.48 8.88
N LEU A 21 9.57 -10.17 7.82
CA LEU A 21 10.74 -9.78 7.03
C LEU A 21 10.46 -8.59 6.11
N VAL A 22 9.27 -8.52 5.51
CA VAL A 22 9.05 -7.63 4.35
C VAL A 22 8.06 -6.49 4.60
N SER A 23 7.22 -6.56 5.65
CA SER A 23 6.15 -5.57 5.87
C SER A 23 6.68 -4.15 5.95
N ALA A 24 7.65 -3.89 6.83
CA ALA A 24 8.17 -2.56 7.11
C ALA A 24 9.08 -2.00 6.00
N CYS A 25 9.59 -2.86 5.12
CA CYS A 25 10.49 -2.47 4.03
C CYS A 25 9.75 -1.85 2.83
N GLY A 26 8.44 -2.05 2.72
CA GLY A 26 7.65 -1.58 1.60
C GLY A 26 6.72 -0.42 1.94
N TYR A 27 6.62 0.50 0.99
CA TYR A 27 5.76 1.68 1.05
C TYR A 27 4.89 1.71 -0.21
N LEU A 28 3.62 2.07 -0.06
CA LEU A 28 2.79 2.46 -1.21
C LEU A 28 2.79 3.98 -1.29
N ILE A 29 3.30 4.53 -2.38
CA ILE A 29 3.29 5.97 -2.65
C ILE A 29 2.17 6.27 -3.64
N THR A 30 1.32 7.21 -3.29
CA THR A 30 0.18 7.65 -4.11
C THR A 30 0.20 9.16 -4.27
N GLN A 31 -0.44 9.66 -5.31
CA GLN A 31 -0.65 11.09 -5.51
C GLN A 31 -2.10 11.44 -5.18
N VAL A 32 -2.32 12.59 -4.56
CA VAL A 32 -3.65 13.14 -4.29
C VAL A 32 -4.24 13.68 -5.60
N ASN A 33 -5.47 13.25 -5.91
CA ASN A 33 -6.20 13.68 -7.10
C ASN A 33 -7.20 14.78 -6.81
N VAL A 34 -8.06 14.56 -5.80
CA VAL A 34 -9.20 15.42 -5.50
C VAL A 34 -9.35 15.54 -4.00
N ILE A 35 -9.56 16.76 -3.53
CA ILE A 35 -9.95 17.04 -2.14
C ILE A 35 -11.41 17.47 -2.13
N LYS A 36 -12.22 16.81 -1.30
CA LYS A 36 -13.65 17.12 -1.14
C LYS A 36 -13.97 17.37 0.32
N GLU A 37 -14.24 18.62 0.62
CA GLU A 37 -14.73 19.03 1.94
C GLU A 37 -16.22 18.72 2.07
N THR A 38 -16.60 18.16 3.21
CA THR A 38 -18.01 17.95 3.58
C THR A 38 -18.22 18.45 5.01
N ARG A 39 -19.48 18.50 5.44
CA ARG A 39 -19.80 18.87 6.84
C ARG A 39 -19.23 17.89 7.87
N ALA A 40 -19.01 16.63 7.50
CA ALA A 40 -18.57 15.58 8.41
C ALA A 40 -17.05 15.40 8.42
N THR A 41 -16.42 15.43 7.24
CA THR A 41 -14.98 15.18 7.08
C THR A 41 -14.46 15.75 5.76
N THR A 42 -13.15 15.90 5.66
CA THR A 42 -12.46 16.22 4.40
C THR A 42 -11.97 14.93 3.77
N PHE A 43 -12.54 14.57 2.63
CA PHE A 43 -12.12 13.41 1.84
C PHE A 43 -10.94 13.77 0.95
N VAL A 44 -9.93 12.93 0.98
CA VAL A 44 -8.76 13.02 0.10
C VAL A 44 -8.73 11.77 -0.76
N SER A 45 -9.01 11.93 -2.05
CA SER A 45 -8.95 10.83 -3.02
C SER A 45 -7.55 10.75 -3.63
N VAL A 46 -6.97 9.54 -3.64
CA VAL A 46 -5.64 9.28 -4.22
C VAL A 46 -5.71 8.49 -5.52
N ASN A 47 -4.63 8.50 -6.31
CA ASN A 47 -4.51 7.76 -7.57
C ASN A 47 -4.25 6.24 -7.42
N SER A 48 -4.82 5.65 -6.39
CA SER A 48 -4.74 4.24 -6.04
C SER A 48 -6.05 3.81 -5.40
N GLY A 49 -6.21 2.52 -5.13
CA GLY A 49 -7.35 2.01 -4.36
C GLY A 49 -7.03 0.68 -3.69
N PHE A 50 -8.06 0.04 -3.13
CA PHE A 50 -7.96 -1.28 -2.52
C PHE A 50 -7.41 -2.31 -3.51
N ASN A 51 -7.58 -2.08 -4.82
CA ASN A 51 -7.02 -2.92 -5.85
C ASN A 51 -5.46 -2.94 -5.81
N HIS A 52 -4.79 -1.98 -5.17
CA HIS A 52 -3.34 -2.00 -4.94
C HIS A 52 -2.96 -2.32 -3.50
N LEU A 53 -3.79 -1.93 -2.52
CA LEU A 53 -3.59 -2.23 -1.11
C LEU A 53 -4.93 -2.55 -0.45
N ILE A 54 -5.33 -3.82 -0.51
CA ILE A 54 -6.67 -4.25 -0.08
C ILE A 54 -6.83 -4.30 1.45
N ARG A 55 -5.72 -4.32 2.19
CA ARG A 55 -5.71 -4.64 3.63
C ARG A 55 -6.61 -3.77 4.49
N PRO A 56 -6.69 -2.43 4.32
CA PRO A 56 -7.61 -1.61 5.10
C PRO A 56 -9.07 -1.99 4.84
N MET A 57 -9.46 -2.15 3.58
CA MET A 57 -10.84 -2.51 3.21
C MET A 57 -11.23 -3.92 3.62
N PHE A 58 -10.30 -4.88 3.58
CA PHE A 58 -10.61 -6.29 3.81
C PHE A 58 -10.46 -6.73 5.26
N TYR A 59 -9.55 -6.09 6.01
CA TYR A 59 -9.17 -6.50 7.35
C TYR A 59 -9.25 -5.38 8.39
N ASP A 60 -9.76 -4.20 8.03
CA ASP A 60 -9.65 -2.98 8.85
C ASP A 60 -8.20 -2.71 9.30
N ALA A 61 -7.24 -3.07 8.45
CA ALA A 61 -5.84 -3.00 8.81
C ALA A 61 -5.35 -1.55 8.83
N TYR A 62 -4.79 -1.14 9.98
CA TYR A 62 -4.12 0.15 10.09
C TYR A 62 -2.83 0.19 9.27
N HIS A 63 -2.70 1.21 8.41
CA HIS A 63 -1.44 1.68 7.85
C HIS A 63 -1.22 3.13 8.28
N ARG A 64 0.01 3.46 8.71
CA ARG A 64 0.39 4.87 8.92
C ARG A 64 0.44 5.53 7.54
N ILE A 65 -0.12 6.73 7.45
CA ILE A 65 -0.13 7.56 6.23
C ILE A 65 0.57 8.87 6.56
N GLN A 66 1.44 9.35 5.68
CA GLN A 66 2.11 10.65 5.84
C GLN A 66 2.12 11.40 4.51
N ASN A 67 1.99 12.73 4.57
CA ASN A 67 2.24 13.59 3.42
C ASN A 67 3.75 13.84 3.31
N ILE A 68 4.37 13.33 2.25
CA ILE A 68 5.81 13.50 2.00
C ILE A 68 6.12 14.75 1.16
N SER A 69 5.10 15.36 0.53
CA SER A 69 5.23 16.66 -0.13
C SER A 69 5.22 17.82 0.86
N ASN A 70 4.52 17.67 2.00
CA ASN A 70 4.38 18.71 3.02
C ASN A 70 4.58 18.14 4.45
N PRO A 71 5.78 17.65 4.79
CA PRO A 71 6.02 16.93 6.05
C PRO A 71 5.93 17.79 7.31
N GLU A 72 6.10 19.11 7.19
CA GLU A 72 6.06 20.07 8.30
C GLU A 72 4.73 20.86 8.34
N GLY A 73 3.78 20.51 7.47
CA GLY A 73 2.47 21.17 7.41
C GLY A 73 1.66 20.92 8.69
N THR A 74 0.80 21.87 9.05
CA THR A 74 -0.10 21.71 10.21
C THR A 74 -0.98 20.47 10.03
N GLU A 75 -1.10 19.65 11.07
CA GLU A 75 -1.96 18.47 11.01
C GLU A 75 -3.44 18.85 10.94
N LYS A 76 -4.16 18.16 10.05
CA LYS A 76 -5.63 18.18 9.98
C LYS A 76 -6.13 16.75 9.86
N ASN A 77 -7.38 16.53 10.24
CA ASN A 77 -7.99 15.22 10.10
C ASN A 77 -8.57 15.02 8.69
N TYR A 78 -8.22 13.89 8.07
CA TYR A 78 -8.67 13.53 6.74
C TYR A 78 -9.22 12.11 6.69
N SER A 79 -10.18 11.88 5.79
CA SER A 79 -10.60 10.54 5.38
C SER A 79 -9.94 10.23 4.04
N ILE A 80 -9.05 9.24 4.01
CA ILE A 80 -8.26 8.90 2.83
C ILE A 80 -8.98 7.79 2.06
N VAL A 81 -9.35 8.10 0.82
CA VAL A 81 -10.09 7.20 -0.06
C VAL A 81 -9.33 7.00 -1.37
N GLY A 82 -9.58 5.89 -2.05
CA GLY A 82 -9.01 5.63 -3.36
C GLY A 82 -9.88 6.13 -4.52
N ASN A 83 -9.62 5.58 -5.70
CA ASN A 83 -10.26 5.94 -6.97
C ASN A 83 -11.03 4.79 -7.63
N ILE A 84 -11.45 3.82 -6.81
CA ILE A 84 -12.30 2.71 -7.24
C ILE A 84 -13.78 3.07 -7.05
N CYS A 85 -14.63 2.59 -7.97
CA CYS A 85 -16.08 2.79 -7.95
C CYS A 85 -16.76 1.75 -7.03
N GLU A 86 -16.28 1.68 -5.80
CA GLU A 86 -16.78 0.88 -4.69
C GLU A 86 -16.32 1.58 -3.41
N THR A 87 -16.80 1.16 -2.25
CA THR A 87 -16.25 1.55 -0.95
C THR A 87 -14.75 1.26 -0.96
N ASP A 88 -13.96 2.33 -1.01
CA ASP A 88 -12.53 2.29 -1.23
C ASP A 88 -11.85 3.22 -0.21
N THR A 89 -12.07 2.92 1.06
CA THR A 89 -11.54 3.73 2.16
C THR A 89 -10.30 3.09 2.74
N PHE A 90 -9.21 3.84 2.74
CA PHE A 90 -7.98 3.41 3.40
C PHE A 90 -7.94 3.82 4.87
N ALA A 91 -8.49 4.98 5.21
CA ALA A 91 -8.48 5.48 6.57
C ALA A 91 -9.58 6.51 6.83
N TRP A 92 -10.11 6.48 8.05
CA TRP A 92 -11.08 7.46 8.55
C TRP A 92 -10.41 8.37 9.58
N ASP A 93 -10.72 9.66 9.52
CA ASP A 93 -10.41 10.67 10.54
C ASP A 93 -8.95 10.62 11.02
N ARG A 94 -7.99 10.65 10.09
CA ARG A 94 -6.56 10.56 10.40
C ARG A 94 -5.90 11.92 10.45
N PRO A 95 -5.17 12.25 11.54
CA PRO A 95 -4.31 13.41 11.57
C PRO A 95 -3.15 13.18 10.60
N ILE A 96 -3.05 14.03 9.59
CA ILE A 96 -1.98 14.03 8.60
C ILE A 96 -1.63 15.50 8.33
N ASN A 97 -0.35 15.79 8.10
CA ASN A 97 0.09 17.12 7.68
C ASN A 97 -0.71 17.59 6.47
N GLU A 98 -1.03 18.88 6.46
CA GLU A 98 -1.89 19.53 5.46
C GLU A 98 -1.64 19.02 4.03
N ILE A 99 -2.73 18.60 3.39
CA ILE A 99 -2.73 17.94 2.08
C ILE A 99 -3.30 18.87 1.01
N HIS A 100 -2.62 18.94 -0.13
CA HIS A 100 -3.08 19.61 -1.35
C HIS A 100 -3.24 18.62 -2.52
N GLU A 101 -4.03 19.00 -3.53
CA GLU A 101 -4.07 18.24 -4.78
C GLU A 101 -2.68 18.20 -5.43
N GLY A 102 -2.28 17.03 -5.92
CA GLY A 102 -0.95 16.79 -6.46
C GLY A 102 0.11 16.37 -5.43
N ASP A 103 -0.15 16.50 -4.12
CA ASP A 103 0.76 16.01 -3.08
C ASP A 103 0.92 14.49 -3.13
N TYR A 104 2.05 14.00 -2.62
CA TYR A 104 2.31 12.58 -2.48
C TYR A 104 2.07 12.12 -1.06
N LEU A 105 1.24 11.09 -0.92
CA LEU A 105 1.02 10.39 0.34
C LEU A 105 1.77 9.06 0.33
N VAL A 106 2.37 8.72 1.46
CA VAL A 106 3.05 7.43 1.66
C VAL A 106 2.31 6.60 2.70
N PHE A 107 2.04 5.34 2.35
CA PHE A 107 1.45 4.33 3.22
C PHE A 107 2.57 3.40 3.68
N TYR A 108 2.83 3.38 4.99
CA TYR A 108 3.85 2.54 5.62
C TYR A 108 3.37 1.09 5.74
N ASN A 109 4.29 0.16 5.95
CA ASN A 109 4.01 -1.26 6.19
C ASN A 109 3.27 -1.95 5.03
N ALA A 110 3.54 -1.54 3.78
CA ALA A 110 2.89 -2.05 2.58
C ALA A 110 3.67 -3.17 1.87
N GLY A 111 4.84 -3.57 2.40
CA GLY A 111 5.69 -4.57 1.74
C GLY A 111 5.21 -6.03 1.85
N ALA A 112 4.28 -6.31 2.77
CA ALA A 112 3.67 -7.63 2.93
C ALA A 112 2.18 -7.56 2.63
N TYR A 113 1.66 -8.49 1.82
CA TYR A 113 0.24 -8.54 1.45
C TYR A 113 -0.29 -7.22 0.86
N GLY A 114 0.60 -6.42 0.26
CA GLY A 114 0.27 -5.24 -0.53
C GLY A 114 0.16 -5.65 -2.00
N PHE A 115 1.26 -5.49 -2.73
CA PHE A 115 1.32 -5.82 -4.16
C PHE A 115 0.88 -7.26 -4.48
N GLU A 116 1.24 -8.23 -3.64
CA GLU A 116 0.85 -9.63 -3.83
C GLU A 116 -0.67 -9.84 -3.89
N MET A 117 -1.43 -9.02 -3.15
CA MET A 117 -2.89 -9.05 -3.14
C MET A 117 -3.51 -8.02 -4.11
N SER A 118 -2.70 -7.38 -4.96
CA SER A 118 -3.20 -6.41 -5.93
C SER A 118 -4.02 -7.08 -7.03
N SER A 119 -4.99 -6.35 -7.56
CA SER A 119 -5.89 -6.78 -8.61
C SER A 119 -6.06 -5.70 -9.68
N ASN A 120 -6.58 -6.11 -10.82
CA ASN A 120 -6.98 -5.21 -11.89
C ASN A 120 -8.47 -4.84 -11.78
N PHE A 121 -9.02 -4.79 -10.56
CA PHE A 121 -10.41 -4.34 -10.34
C PHE A 121 -10.61 -2.94 -10.95
N ASN A 122 -11.76 -2.73 -11.58
CA ASN A 122 -12.04 -1.58 -12.44
C ASN A 122 -11.07 -1.37 -13.61
N SER A 123 -10.47 -2.46 -14.11
CA SER A 123 -9.49 -2.43 -15.21
C SER A 123 -8.33 -1.46 -14.94
N ARG A 124 -7.93 -1.33 -13.66
CA ARG A 124 -6.80 -0.49 -13.26
C ARG A 124 -5.50 -1.27 -13.39
N PHE A 125 -4.45 -0.58 -13.83
CA PHE A 125 -3.11 -1.13 -13.97
C PHE A 125 -2.41 -1.28 -12.63
N LYS A 126 -1.78 -2.43 -12.37
CA LYS A 126 -0.94 -2.58 -11.18
C LYS A 126 0.24 -1.61 -11.23
N PRO A 127 0.67 -1.06 -10.09
CA PRO A 127 1.74 -0.07 -10.05
C PRO A 127 3.10 -0.69 -10.36
N ALA A 128 4.09 0.17 -10.62
CA ALA A 128 5.49 -0.24 -10.64
C ALA A 128 5.99 -0.52 -9.21
N GLU A 129 7.01 -1.36 -9.08
CA GLU A 129 7.76 -1.55 -7.84
C GLU A 129 9.21 -1.11 -8.06
N VAL A 130 9.72 -0.31 -7.12
CA VAL A 130 11.07 0.24 -7.13
C VAL A 130 11.78 -0.20 -5.86
N MET A 131 12.97 -0.76 -6.01
CA MET A 131 13.86 -1.12 -4.91
C MET A 131 14.93 -0.02 -4.75
N ILE A 132 15.15 0.43 -3.52
CA ILE A 132 16.34 1.22 -3.20
C ILE A 132 17.45 0.24 -2.81
N LYS A 133 18.53 0.24 -3.58
CA LYS A 133 19.73 -0.56 -3.30
C LYS A 133 20.96 0.31 -3.49
N ASP A 134 21.84 0.34 -2.48
CA ASP A 134 23.05 1.17 -2.49
C ASP A 134 22.74 2.65 -2.85
N ASP A 135 21.70 3.21 -2.20
CA ASP A 135 21.15 4.55 -2.43
C ASP A 135 20.68 4.85 -3.86
N LYS A 136 20.47 3.80 -4.67
CA LYS A 136 19.99 3.92 -6.05
C LYS A 136 18.61 3.29 -6.20
N ALA A 137 17.70 4.03 -6.83
CA ALA A 137 16.40 3.53 -7.23
C ALA A 137 16.54 2.60 -8.45
N GLN A 138 16.02 1.37 -8.32
CA GLN A 138 16.03 0.36 -9.36
C GLN A 138 14.60 -0.13 -9.61
N LEU A 139 14.14 -0.06 -10.86
CA LEU A 139 12.85 -0.62 -11.24
C LEU A 139 12.94 -2.15 -11.21
N ILE A 140 12.22 -2.76 -10.28
CA ILE A 140 12.16 -4.23 -10.13
C ILE A 140 10.89 -4.82 -10.72
N ARG A 141 9.84 -3.99 -10.88
CA ARG A 141 8.62 -4.35 -11.59
C ARG A 141 8.09 -3.17 -12.37
N LYS A 142 7.79 -3.37 -13.66
CA LYS A 142 7.16 -2.36 -14.51
C LYS A 142 5.68 -2.20 -14.12
N ARG A 143 5.15 -0.98 -14.28
CA ARG A 143 3.70 -0.73 -14.22
C ARG A 143 3.02 -1.48 -15.36
N ASP A 144 1.84 -2.04 -15.09
CA ASP A 144 1.04 -2.67 -16.13
C ASP A 144 0.60 -1.63 -17.19
N VAL A 145 0.42 -2.09 -18.42
CA VAL A 145 -0.19 -1.32 -19.52
C VAL A 145 -1.45 -2.01 -20.03
N MET A 146 -2.13 -1.42 -21.02
CA MET A 146 -3.38 -1.97 -21.55
C MET A 146 -3.19 -3.39 -22.11
N GLU A 147 -2.06 -3.62 -22.76
CA GLU A 147 -1.69 -4.91 -23.33
C GLU A 147 -1.58 -6.00 -22.26
N ASP A 148 -1.16 -5.66 -21.03
CA ASP A 148 -1.10 -6.62 -19.93
C ASP A 148 -2.50 -7.07 -19.48
N LEU A 149 -3.48 -6.15 -19.45
CA LEU A 149 -4.88 -6.48 -19.15
C LEU A 149 -5.52 -7.34 -20.23
N LEU A 150 -5.21 -7.04 -21.49
CA LEU A 150 -5.79 -7.72 -22.65
C LEU A 150 -5.08 -9.02 -23.00
N ARG A 151 -3.95 -9.35 -22.35
CA ARG A 151 -3.09 -10.48 -22.71
C ARG A 151 -3.81 -11.82 -22.85
N ASN A 152 -4.86 -12.04 -22.05
CA ASN A 152 -5.64 -13.28 -22.04
C ASN A 152 -6.99 -13.15 -22.78
N VAL A 153 -7.28 -12.00 -23.38
CA VAL A 153 -8.49 -11.78 -24.19
C VAL A 153 -8.23 -12.31 -25.59
N VAL A 154 -9.10 -13.21 -26.06
CA VAL A 154 -9.02 -13.79 -27.42
C VAL A 154 -9.95 -13.01 -28.33
N GLU A 155 -9.42 -12.53 -29.45
CA GLU A 155 -10.23 -11.98 -30.54
C GLU A 155 -10.98 -13.11 -31.25
N ILE A 156 -12.29 -12.98 -31.39
CA ILE A 156 -13.19 -13.96 -32.04
C ILE A 156 -13.72 -13.36 -33.33
#